data_AF-A0A972EKF4-F1
#
_entry.id   AF-A0A972EKF4-F1
#
_cell.length_a   1.000
_cell.length_b   1.000
_cell.length_c   1.000
_cell.angle_alpha   90.00
_cell.angle_beta   90.00
_cell.angle_gamma   90.00
#
_symmetry.space_group_name_H-M   'P 1'
#
loop_
_entity.id
_entity.type
_entity.pdbx_description
1 polymer ?
#
loop_
_entity_poly.entity_id
_entity_poly.type
_entity_poly.pdbx_seq_one_letter_code
_entity_poly.pdbx_strand_id
1 'polypeptide(L)'
;VYRGHFNRINNGTIKNLPDDCVIEAPGFVDTFGINMPAIGNLPLGCAAVCLSNITVQRLAVEAGVHGDINLLRQAMMMDPLVGAVCDPNEIWQMTDEMLIAQEQWLPQYADEIAKAKERWAKAEAEGTLIAPIVTEGAARLHTKTVEEMAANQEAARKMAAEADKAKERPAAK
;
A
#
# COMPACT_ATOMS: atom_id res chain seq x y z
N VAL A 1 -1.56 -25.89 -18.19
CA VAL A 1 -1.86 -24.44 -18.27
C VAL A 1 -2.40 -24.00 -16.93
N TYR A 2 -1.70 -23.12 -16.24
CA TYR A 2 -2.16 -22.48 -14.99
C TYR A 2 -2.84 -21.15 -15.30
N ARG A 3 -3.89 -20.77 -14.57
CA ARG A 3 -4.61 -19.50 -14.74
C ARG A 3 -4.68 -18.79 -13.39
N GLY A 4 -4.43 -17.48 -13.41
CA GLY A 4 -4.36 -16.67 -12.20
C GLY A 4 -4.28 -15.19 -12.53
N HIS A 5 -4.04 -14.37 -11.51
CA HIS A 5 -3.77 -12.94 -11.65
C HIS A 5 -2.26 -12.70 -11.54
N PHE A 6 -1.73 -11.80 -12.37
CA PHE A 6 -0.30 -11.54 -12.44
C PHE A 6 -0.01 -10.05 -12.53
N ASN A 7 1.03 -9.61 -11.82
CA ASN A 7 1.60 -8.29 -11.96
C ASN A 7 2.52 -8.23 -13.19
N ARG A 8 2.16 -7.41 -14.18
CA ARG A 8 2.91 -7.24 -15.44
C ARG A 8 2.80 -5.80 -15.93
N ILE A 9 3.76 -5.38 -16.75
CA ILE A 9 3.66 -4.12 -17.51
C ILE A 9 2.41 -4.22 -18.41
N ASN A 10 1.58 -3.18 -18.39
CA ASN A 10 0.26 -3.15 -19.02
C ASN A 10 0.32 -3.49 -20.51
N ASN A 11 1.16 -2.77 -21.27
CA ASN A 11 1.41 -2.99 -22.69
C ASN A 11 0.13 -3.31 -23.51
N GLY A 12 -0.89 -2.46 -23.37
CA GLY A 12 -2.18 -2.60 -24.05
C GLY A 12 -3.16 -3.64 -23.49
N THR A 13 -2.85 -4.32 -22.38
CA THR A 13 -3.76 -5.27 -21.72
C THR A 13 -5.05 -4.55 -21.28
N ILE A 14 -4.91 -3.42 -20.59
CA ILE A 14 -5.98 -2.49 -20.24
C ILE A 14 -5.77 -1.20 -21.03
N LYS A 15 -6.63 -0.97 -22.02
CA LYS A 15 -6.44 0.02 -23.10
C LYS A 15 -6.56 1.48 -22.65
N ASN A 16 -7.24 1.74 -21.54
CA ASN A 16 -7.42 3.09 -20.99
C ASN A 16 -6.58 3.34 -19.73
N LEU A 17 -5.50 2.57 -19.53
CA LEU A 17 -4.42 2.87 -18.59
C LEU A 17 -3.10 3.03 -19.36
N PRO A 18 -2.09 3.74 -18.80
CA PRO A 18 -0.78 3.88 -19.46
C PRO A 18 -0.12 2.54 -19.76
N ASP A 19 0.59 2.42 -20.88
CA ASP A 19 1.19 1.14 -21.30
C ASP A 19 2.38 0.70 -20.44
N ASP A 20 3.06 1.66 -19.82
CA ASP A 20 4.24 1.46 -18.98
C ASP A 20 3.91 1.17 -17.51
N CYS A 21 2.65 1.33 -17.09
CA CYS A 21 2.28 1.03 -15.70
C CYS A 21 2.25 -0.47 -15.44
N VAL A 22 2.48 -0.86 -14.18
CA VAL A 22 2.26 -2.23 -13.74
C VAL A 22 0.78 -2.41 -13.41
N ILE A 23 0.17 -3.44 -13.98
CA ILE A 23 -1.20 -3.86 -13.69
C ILE A 23 -1.19 -5.25 -13.05
N GLU A 24 -2.22 -5.55 -12.27
CA GLU A 24 -2.57 -6.90 -11.89
C GLU A 24 -3.82 -7.35 -12.65
N ALA A 25 -3.66 -8.34 -13.53
CA ALA A 25 -4.74 -8.78 -14.42
C ALA A 25 -4.78 -10.30 -14.58
N PRO A 26 -5.92 -10.89 -14.97
CA PRO A 26 -6.01 -12.30 -15.30
C PRO A 26 -5.10 -12.65 -16.48
N GLY A 27 -4.35 -13.73 -16.34
CA GLY A 27 -3.51 -14.29 -17.38
C GLY A 27 -3.41 -15.81 -17.27
N PHE A 28 -2.55 -16.41 -18.10
CA PHE A 28 -2.26 -17.83 -18.01
C PHE A 28 -0.78 -18.13 -18.23
N VAL A 29 -0.32 -19.23 -17.63
CA VAL A 29 1.05 -19.72 -17.74
C VAL A 29 1.07 -21.02 -18.54
N ASP A 30 1.89 -21.03 -19.58
CA ASP A 30 2.19 -22.19 -20.42
C ASP A 30 3.70 -22.33 -20.66
N THR A 31 4.10 -23.18 -21.61
CA THR A 31 5.51 -23.42 -21.92
C THR A 31 6.24 -22.20 -22.48
N PHE A 32 5.53 -21.15 -22.89
CA PHE A 32 6.08 -19.89 -23.41
C PHE A 32 6.11 -18.77 -22.36
N GLY A 33 5.64 -19.05 -21.13
CA GLY A 33 5.69 -18.13 -20.00
C GLY A 33 4.31 -17.57 -19.62
N ILE A 34 4.30 -16.34 -19.09
CA ILE A 34 3.08 -15.64 -18.67
C ILE A 34 2.49 -14.90 -19.86
N ASN A 35 1.25 -15.21 -20.21
CA ASN A 35 0.49 -14.60 -21.29
C ASN A 35 -0.63 -13.74 -20.71
N MET A 36 -0.68 -12.47 -21.12
CA MET A 36 -1.69 -11.48 -20.71
C MET A 36 -2.63 -11.20 -21.89
N PRO A 37 -3.88 -11.70 -21.87
CA PRO A 37 -4.85 -11.39 -22.93
C PRO A 37 -5.35 -9.94 -22.82
N ALA A 38 -5.66 -9.30 -23.94
CA ALA A 38 -6.23 -7.96 -23.93
C ALA A 38 -7.63 -7.96 -23.29
N ILE A 39 -7.82 -7.14 -22.26
CA ILE A 39 -9.08 -6.97 -21.52
C ILE A 39 -9.92 -5.87 -22.17
N GLY A 40 -9.28 -4.81 -22.68
CA GLY A 40 -9.96 -3.64 -23.24
C GLY A 40 -10.02 -2.50 -22.24
N ASN A 41 -11.07 -1.67 -22.31
CA ASN A 41 -11.23 -0.52 -21.42
C ASN A 41 -11.88 -0.96 -20.11
N LEU A 42 -11.32 -0.51 -18.98
CA LEU A 42 -12.04 -0.53 -17.71
C LEU A 42 -13.22 0.47 -17.75
N PRO A 43 -14.27 0.25 -16.94
CA PRO A 43 -15.27 1.28 -16.66
C PRO A 43 -14.58 2.58 -16.21
N LEU A 44 -15.12 3.72 -16.63
CA LEU A 44 -14.47 5.03 -16.45
C LEU A 44 -14.10 5.34 -14.99
N GLY A 45 -15.00 5.01 -14.04
CA GLY A 45 -14.72 5.20 -12.61
C GLY A 45 -13.54 4.35 -12.11
N CYS A 46 -13.47 3.08 -12.52
CA CYS A 46 -12.35 2.20 -12.17
C CYS A 46 -11.03 2.70 -12.75
N ALA A 47 -11.04 3.11 -14.03
CA ALA A 47 -9.86 3.67 -14.69
C ALA A 47 -9.37 4.94 -13.98
N ALA A 48 -10.27 5.83 -13.56
CA ALA A 48 -9.92 7.04 -12.84
C ALA A 48 -9.25 6.76 -11.49
N VAL A 49 -9.79 5.82 -10.72
CA VAL A 49 -9.19 5.41 -9.43
C VAL A 49 -7.81 4.78 -9.66
N CYS A 50 -7.68 3.88 -10.64
CA CYS A 50 -6.38 3.28 -10.97
C CYS A 50 -5.37 4.35 -11.40
N LEU A 51 -5.76 5.30 -12.24
CA LEU A 51 -4.86 6.36 -12.72
C LEU A 51 -4.36 7.26 -11.59
N SER A 52 -5.22 7.59 -10.63
CA SER A 52 -4.82 8.33 -9.42
C SER A 52 -3.70 7.60 -8.67
N ASN A 53 -3.89 6.30 -8.40
CA ASN A 53 -2.90 5.48 -7.71
C ASN A 53 -1.60 5.28 -8.52
N ILE A 54 -1.70 5.07 -9.84
CA ILE A 54 -0.54 4.98 -10.74
C ILE A 54 0.29 6.26 -10.67
N THR A 55 -0.35 7.42 -10.56
CA THR A 55 0.34 8.71 -10.48
C THR A 55 1.12 8.85 -9.17
N VAL A 56 0.52 8.44 -8.03
CA VAL A 56 1.21 8.39 -6.72
C VAL A 56 2.44 7.49 -6.79
N GLN A 57 2.28 6.29 -7.35
CA GLN A 57 3.38 5.33 -7.49
C GLN A 57 4.52 5.86 -8.36
N ARG A 58 4.19 6.55 -9.46
CA ARG A 58 5.20 7.19 -10.32
C ARG A 58 6.00 8.23 -9.56
N LEU A 59 5.33 9.15 -8.86
CA LEU A 59 6.00 10.15 -8.04
C LEU A 59 6.90 9.51 -6.98
N ALA A 60 6.41 8.44 -6.32
CA ALA A 60 7.18 7.71 -5.32
C ALA A 60 8.42 7.02 -5.91
N VAL A 61 8.33 6.45 -7.12
CA VAL A 61 9.47 5.85 -7.81
C VAL A 61 10.49 6.91 -8.20
N GLU A 62 10.07 8.01 -8.84
CA GLU A 62 10.96 9.11 -9.23
C GLU A 62 11.66 9.70 -8.00
N ALA A 63 10.92 9.94 -6.91
CA ALA A 63 11.47 10.38 -5.64
C ALA A 63 12.47 9.34 -5.07
N GLY A 64 12.11 8.06 -5.07
CA GLY A 64 12.94 6.99 -4.52
C GLY A 64 14.25 6.79 -5.28
N VAL A 65 14.21 6.90 -6.62
CA VAL A 65 15.38 6.73 -7.51
C VAL A 65 16.29 7.95 -7.46
N HIS A 66 15.73 9.16 -7.45
CA HIS A 66 16.50 10.40 -7.55
C HIS A 66 16.82 11.05 -6.19
N GLY A 67 16.23 10.59 -5.09
CA GLY A 67 16.37 11.24 -3.78
C GLY A 67 15.69 12.61 -3.73
N ASP A 68 14.67 12.85 -4.57
CA ASP A 68 14.00 14.15 -4.65
C ASP A 68 12.89 14.29 -3.59
N ILE A 69 13.17 15.12 -2.58
CA ILE A 69 12.24 15.39 -1.48
C ILE A 69 10.94 16.07 -1.92
N ASN A 70 10.98 16.89 -2.97
CA ASN A 70 9.77 17.56 -3.45
C ASN A 70 8.84 16.56 -4.13
N LEU A 71 9.39 15.64 -4.94
CA LEU A 71 8.62 14.56 -5.52
C LEU A 71 8.08 13.61 -4.44
N LEU A 72 8.86 13.35 -3.37
CA LEU A 72 8.39 12.54 -2.25
C LEU A 72 7.20 13.19 -1.54
N ARG A 73 7.29 14.49 -1.22
CA ARG A 73 6.18 15.24 -0.60
C ARG A 73 4.96 15.31 -1.51
N GLN A 74 5.16 15.49 -2.82
CA GLN A 74 4.07 15.44 -3.79
C GLN A 74 3.42 14.06 -3.83
N ALA A 75 4.19 12.98 -3.79
CA ALA A 75 3.66 11.63 -3.73
C ALA A 75 2.77 11.43 -2.50
N MET A 76 3.22 11.89 -1.32
CA MET A 76 2.42 11.84 -0.09
C MET A 76 1.14 12.69 -0.21
N MET A 77 1.21 13.89 -0.77
CA MET A 77 0.02 14.74 -0.97
C MET A 77 -1.00 14.16 -1.94
N MET A 78 -0.54 13.45 -2.97
CA MET A 78 -1.41 12.85 -3.98
C MET A 78 -2.04 11.54 -3.53
N ASP A 79 -1.54 10.93 -2.45
CA ASP A 79 -2.16 9.72 -1.89
C ASP A 79 -3.57 10.04 -1.36
N PRO A 80 -4.62 9.32 -1.85
CA PRO A 80 -6.00 9.63 -1.47
C PRO A 80 -6.30 9.47 0.02
N LEU A 81 -5.60 8.59 0.73
CA LEU A 81 -5.81 8.40 2.16
C LEU A 81 -5.14 9.53 2.93
N VAL A 82 -3.89 9.85 2.62
CA VAL A 82 -3.15 10.95 3.23
C VAL A 82 -3.90 12.27 3.03
N GLY A 83 -4.28 12.60 1.79
CA GLY A 83 -5.04 13.82 1.49
C GLY A 83 -6.45 13.87 2.10
N ALA A 84 -6.99 12.74 2.57
CA ALA A 84 -8.28 12.69 3.27
C ALA A 84 -8.15 12.94 4.78
N VAL A 85 -6.98 12.68 5.38
CA VAL A 85 -6.80 12.72 6.85
C VAL A 85 -5.73 13.70 7.32
N CYS A 86 -4.92 14.25 6.41
CA CYS A 86 -3.86 15.20 6.72
C CYS A 86 -3.97 16.47 5.87
N ASP A 87 -3.66 17.62 6.46
CA ASP A 87 -3.40 18.86 5.75
C ASP A 87 -1.94 18.93 5.24
N PRO A 88 -1.60 19.87 4.33
CA PRO A 88 -0.25 19.96 3.81
C PRO A 88 0.85 20.10 4.87
N ASN A 89 0.65 20.82 5.98
CA ASN A 89 1.69 20.96 7.00
C ASN A 89 1.91 19.64 7.75
N GLU A 90 0.82 18.92 8.05
CA GLU A 90 0.89 17.57 8.63
C GLU A 90 1.65 16.61 7.71
N ILE A 91 1.40 16.69 6.40
CA ILE A 91 2.09 15.84 5.40
C ILE A 91 3.59 16.15 5.36
N TRP A 92 3.98 17.43 5.42
CA TRP A 92 5.38 17.81 5.44
C TRP A 92 6.10 17.29 6.67
N GLN A 93 5.49 17.44 7.86
CA GLN A 93 6.05 16.92 9.10
C GLN A 93 6.12 15.39 9.10
N MET A 94 5.05 14.71 8.68
CA MET A 94 5.00 13.25 8.57
C MET A 94 6.07 12.72 7.60
N THR A 95 6.32 13.42 6.48
CA THR A 95 7.36 13.02 5.54
C THR A 95 8.75 13.12 6.18
N ASP A 96 9.02 14.20 6.92
CA ASP A 96 10.28 14.36 7.65
C ASP A 96 10.43 13.29 8.75
N GLU A 97 9.36 12.99 9.50
CA GLU A 97 9.33 11.92 10.51
C GLU A 97 9.68 10.56 9.90
N MET A 98 9.05 10.20 8.78
CA MET A 98 9.29 8.94 8.09
C MET A 98 10.71 8.84 7.54
N LEU A 99 11.27 9.93 7.01
CA LEU A 99 12.66 9.95 6.55
C LEU A 99 13.64 9.69 7.70
N ILE A 100 13.43 10.34 8.84
CA ILE A 100 14.25 10.13 10.04
C ILE A 100 14.13 8.68 10.53
N ALA A 101 12.90 8.16 10.61
CA ALA A 101 12.64 6.80 11.08
C ALA A 101 13.22 5.72 10.16
N GLN A 102 13.32 5.99 8.86
CA GLN A 102 13.81 5.06 7.84
C GLN A 102 15.23 5.36 7.36
N GLU A 103 16.00 6.17 8.08
CA GLU A 103 17.34 6.63 7.69
C GLU A 103 18.27 5.50 7.27
N GLN A 104 18.23 4.36 7.97
CA GLN A 104 19.04 3.18 7.66
C GLN A 104 18.79 2.64 6.24
N TRP A 105 17.59 2.82 5.70
CA TRP A 105 17.13 2.21 4.44
C TRP A 105 17.09 3.20 3.28
N LEU A 106 17.29 4.50 3.54
CA LEU A 106 17.14 5.57 2.56
C LEU A 106 18.46 6.37 2.37
N PRO A 107 19.56 5.71 1.97
CA PRO A 107 20.86 6.37 1.84
C PRO A 107 20.88 7.51 0.81
N GLN A 108 20.03 7.44 -0.22
CA GLN A 108 19.88 8.51 -1.21
C GLN A 108 19.27 9.80 -0.64
N TYR A 109 18.70 9.75 0.57
CA TYR A 109 18.15 10.90 1.28
C TYR A 109 19.05 11.40 2.42
N ALA A 110 20.29 10.92 2.56
CA ALA A 110 21.13 11.22 3.73
C ALA A 110 21.24 12.72 4.06
N ASP A 111 21.49 13.56 3.06
CA ASP A 111 21.57 15.02 3.23
C ASP A 111 20.23 15.64 3.66
N GLU A 112 19.12 15.12 3.13
CA GLU A 112 17.79 15.61 3.48
C GLU A 112 17.34 15.12 4.86
N ILE A 113 17.72 13.91 5.26
CA ILE A 113 17.48 13.36 6.59
C ILE A 113 18.20 14.21 7.65
N ALA A 114 19.44 14.62 7.39
CA ALA A 114 20.16 15.53 8.29
C ALA A 114 19.38 16.83 8.49
N LYS A 115 18.89 17.45 7.40
CA LYS A 115 18.06 18.65 7.48
C LYS A 115 16.71 18.40 8.14
N ALA A 116 16.10 17.24 7.92
CA ALA A 116 14.84 16.85 8.57
C ALA A 116 15.01 16.74 10.08
N LYS A 117 16.12 16.14 10.56
CA LYS A 117 16.46 16.10 11.99
C LYS A 117 16.63 17.49 12.59
N GLU A 118 17.28 18.41 11.87
CA GLU A 118 17.43 19.80 12.30
C GLU A 118 16.06 20.51 12.40
N ARG A 119 15.21 20.35 11.37
CA ARG A 119 13.84 20.90 11.38
C ARG A 119 13.02 20.33 12.53
N TRP A 120 13.11 19.02 12.77
CA TRP A 120 12.41 18.33 13.84
C TRP A 120 12.84 18.83 15.22
N ALA A 121 14.16 18.85 15.49
CA ALA A 121 14.70 19.31 16.77
C ALA A 121 14.33 20.78 17.04
N LYS A 122 14.33 21.62 16.00
CA LYS A 122 13.87 23.01 16.10
C LYS A 122 12.37 23.08 16.46
N ALA A 123 11.53 22.35 15.74
CA ALA A 123 10.09 22.34 15.99
C ALA A 123 9.74 21.80 17.39
N GLU A 124 10.48 20.81 17.88
CA GLU A 124 10.35 20.28 19.24
C GLU A 124 10.73 21.34 20.29
N ALA A 125 11.89 22.01 20.11
CA ALA A 125 12.34 23.06 21.02
C ALA A 125 11.39 24.27 21.06
N GLU A 126 10.76 24.60 19.93
CA GLU A 126 9.78 25.69 19.81
C GLU A 126 8.36 25.26 20.20
N GLY A 127 8.10 23.96 20.40
CA GLY A 127 6.77 23.42 20.70
C GLY A 127 5.77 23.55 19.53
N THR A 128 6.26 23.56 18.29
CA THR A 128 5.47 23.77 17.06
C THR A 128 5.15 22.48 16.30
N LEU A 129 5.57 21.32 16.82
CA LEU A 129 5.20 20.02 16.25
C LEU A 129 3.68 19.83 16.25
N ILE A 130 3.15 19.41 15.11
CA ILE A 130 1.74 19.06 14.95
C ILE A 130 1.52 17.68 15.58
N ALA A 131 0.71 17.63 16.64
CA ALA A 131 0.44 16.39 17.33
C ALA A 131 -0.49 15.47 16.49
N PRO A 132 -0.21 14.16 16.40
CA PRO A 132 -1.11 13.23 15.75
C PRO A 132 -2.48 13.19 16.42
N ILE A 133 -3.54 13.08 15.62
CA ILE A 133 -4.88 12.82 16.15
C ILE A 133 -4.98 11.36 16.56
N VAL A 134 -4.94 11.11 17.87
CA VAL A 134 -5.15 9.76 18.41
C VAL A 134 -6.64 9.47 18.43
N THR A 135 -7.09 8.58 17.53
CA THR A 135 -8.47 8.11 17.50
C THR A 135 -8.56 6.63 17.82
N GLU A 136 -9.69 6.20 18.38
CA GLU A 136 -9.97 4.79 18.58
C GLU A 136 -10.44 4.08 17.28
N GLY A 137 -10.59 4.77 16.15
CA GLY A 137 -11.01 4.18 14.87
C GLY A 137 -12.46 3.67 14.83
N ALA A 138 -13.11 3.73 13.65
CA ALA A 138 -14.54 3.45 13.50
C ALA A 138 -14.91 1.96 13.33
N ALA A 139 -13.96 1.11 12.92
CA ALA A 139 -14.20 -0.32 12.68
C ALA A 139 -13.34 -1.17 13.63
N ARG A 140 -13.93 -1.59 14.75
CA ARG A 140 -13.29 -2.49 15.72
C ARG A 140 -14.07 -3.80 15.78
N LEU A 141 -13.38 -4.90 15.49
CA LEU A 141 -13.70 -6.17 16.13
C LEU A 141 -13.02 -6.14 17.50
N HIS A 142 -13.74 -6.54 18.55
CA HIS A 142 -13.15 -6.74 19.88
C HIS A 142 -11.93 -7.64 19.75
N THR A 143 -10.76 -7.08 20.03
CA THR A 143 -9.52 -7.87 20.03
C THR A 143 -9.57 -8.71 21.29
N LYS A 144 -9.84 -10.01 21.11
CA LYS A 144 -9.94 -10.92 22.24
C LYS A 144 -8.64 -10.93 23.03
N THR A 145 -8.73 -10.82 24.35
CA THR A 145 -7.56 -11.00 25.21
C THR A 145 -7.10 -12.46 25.18
N VAL A 146 -5.90 -12.73 25.69
CA VAL A 146 -5.35 -14.09 25.78
C VAL A 146 -6.27 -14.97 26.64
N GLU A 147 -6.85 -14.41 27.69
CA GLU A 147 -7.80 -15.07 28.58
C GLU A 147 -9.12 -15.40 27.85
N GLU A 148 -9.64 -14.46 27.05
CA GLU A 148 -10.85 -14.68 26.26
C GLU A 148 -10.66 -15.68 25.11
N MET A 149 -9.45 -15.75 24.55
CA MET A 149 -9.06 -16.79 23.58
C MET A 149 -8.95 -18.16 24.26
N ALA A 150 -8.37 -18.23 25.46
CA ALA A 150 -8.28 -19.46 26.23
C ALA A 150 -9.66 -19.99 26.63
N ALA A 151 -10.57 -19.10 27.08
CA ALA A 151 -11.95 -19.47 27.40
C ALA A 151 -12.75 -19.96 26.18
N ASN A 152 -12.42 -19.48 24.98
CA ASN A 152 -13.07 -19.88 23.72
C ASN A 152 -12.32 -20.98 22.95
N GLN A 153 -11.29 -21.60 23.53
CA GLN A 153 -10.39 -22.50 22.82
C GLN A 153 -11.12 -23.68 22.16
N GLU A 154 -12.12 -24.25 22.84
CA GLU A 154 -12.90 -25.38 22.35
C GLU A 154 -13.81 -25.00 21.18
N ALA A 155 -14.48 -23.85 21.27
CA ALA A 155 -15.30 -23.30 20.19
C ALA A 155 -14.46 -22.93 18.96
N ALA A 156 -13.28 -22.34 19.17
CA ALA A 156 -12.34 -21.99 18.11
C ALA A 156 -11.79 -23.23 17.40
N ARG A 157 -11.45 -24.30 18.15
CA ARG A 157 -11.04 -25.59 17.57
C ARG A 157 -12.14 -26.20 16.72
N LYS A 158 -13.40 -26.14 17.18
CA LYS A 158 -14.55 -26.63 16.41
C LYS A 158 -14.76 -25.83 15.12
N MET A 159 -14.74 -24.50 15.18
CA MET A 159 -14.85 -23.63 14.00
C MET A 159 -13.71 -23.87 12.99
N ALA A 160 -12.47 -24.02 13.46
CA ALA A 160 -11.33 -24.33 12.60
C ALA A 160 -11.49 -25.69 11.92
N ALA A 161 -11.99 -26.70 12.64
CA ALA A 161 -12.27 -28.01 12.07
C ALA A 161 -13.45 -28.02 11.08
N GLU A 162 -14.41 -27.09 11.19
CA GLU A 162 -15.53 -26.93 10.25
C GLU A 162 -15.14 -26.08 9.02
N ALA A 163 -14.23 -25.12 9.16
CA ALA A 163 -13.73 -24.29 8.06
C ALA A 163 -12.75 -25.03 7.13
N ASP A 164 -12.23 -26.19 7.55
CA ASP A 164 -11.41 -27.06 6.72
C ASP A 164 -12.26 -27.73 5.62
N LYS A 165 -12.24 -27.13 4.43
CA LYS A 165 -12.96 -27.59 3.22
C LYS A 165 -12.45 -28.94 2.69
N ALA A 166 -11.43 -29.55 3.30
CA ALA A 166 -10.88 -30.84 2.88
C ALA A 166 -11.73 -32.06 3.28
N LYS A 167 -12.76 -31.90 4.14
CA LYS A 167 -13.59 -33.02 4.64
C LYS A 167 -14.44 -33.71 3.57
N GLU A 168 -14.84 -33.00 2.51
CA GLU A 168 -15.68 -33.55 1.44
C GLU A 168 -14.95 -33.50 0.09
N ARG A 169 -13.84 -34.24 -0.05
CA ARG A 169 -13.30 -34.54 -1.38
C ARG A 169 -14.00 -35.80 -1.90
N PRO A 170 -14.76 -35.75 -3.02
CA PRO A 170 -15.21 -36.97 -3.67
C PRO A 170 -13.99 -37.80 -4.08
N ALA A 171 -14.05 -39.11 -3.87
CA ALA A 171 -13.00 -40.02 -4.32
C ALA A 171 -12.76 -39.81 -5.82
N ALA A 172 -11.51 -39.64 -6.21
CA ALA A 172 -11.13 -39.45 -7.61
C ALA A 172 -11.67 -40.61 -8.45
N LYS A 173 -12.43 -40.29 -9.51
CA LYS A 173 -12.79 -41.23 -10.57
C LYS A 173 -11.63 -41.36 -11.55
#